data_AF-A0A849BTD2-F1
#
_entry.id   AF-A0A849BTD2-F1
#
_cell.length_a   1.000
_cell.length_b   1.000
_cell.length_c   1.000
_cell.angle_alpha   90.00
_cell.angle_beta   90.00
_cell.angle_gamma   90.00
#
_symmetry.space_group_name_H-M   'P 1'
#
loop_
_entity.id
_entity.type
_entity.pdbx_description
1 polymer ?
#
loop_
_entity_poly.entity_id
_entity_poly.type
_entity_poly.pdbx_seq_one_letter_code
_entity_poly.pdbx_strand_id
1 'polypeptide(L)'
;MALTPEAVTERTFTQTQFRHGYAVEEVDDFLDEVVGELTRLRSENDGLREQLADAERRAEEAASATASSPSPSGCTTSTCARARSSATASSATRRPRPS
;
A
#
# COMPACT_ATOMS: atom_id res chain seq x y z
N MET A 1 -0.51 -0.56 -24.19
CA MET A 1 -1.56 -1.57 -24.43
C MET A 1 -1.96 -2.15 -23.09
N ALA A 2 -3.22 -2.01 -22.67
CA ALA A 2 -3.73 -2.69 -21.48
C ALA A 2 -4.36 -4.02 -21.93
N LEU A 3 -3.83 -5.14 -21.43
CA LEU A 3 -4.53 -6.42 -21.49
C LEU A 3 -5.73 -6.30 -20.57
N THR A 4 -6.94 -6.26 -21.14
CA THR A 4 -8.18 -6.38 -20.38
C THR A 4 -8.56 -7.85 -20.29
N PRO A 5 -9.23 -8.28 -19.20
CA PRO A 5 -9.64 -9.68 -19.06
C PRO A 5 -10.49 -10.13 -20.25
N GLU A 6 -11.40 -9.28 -20.73
CA GLU A 6 -12.22 -9.55 -21.90
C GLU A 6 -11.40 -9.72 -23.19
N ALA A 7 -10.31 -8.97 -23.37
CA ALA A 7 -9.45 -9.10 -24.54
C ALA A 7 -8.64 -10.41 -24.55
N VAL A 8 -8.47 -11.06 -23.38
CA VAL A 8 -7.85 -12.39 -23.26
C VAL A 8 -8.86 -13.46 -23.65
N THR A 9 -10.11 -13.34 -23.19
CA THR A 9 -11.21 -14.26 -23.54
C THR A 9 -11.58 -14.19 -25.03
N GLU A 10 -11.57 -13.00 -25.64
CA GLU A 10 -11.90 -12.83 -27.06
C GLU A 10 -10.77 -13.25 -28.02
N ARG A 11 -9.63 -13.71 -27.49
CA ARG A 11 -8.44 -13.98 -28.31
C ARG A 11 -8.46 -15.38 -28.92
N THR A 12 -8.80 -15.43 -30.21
CA THR A 12 -8.73 -16.67 -31.00
C THR A 12 -7.31 -16.91 -31.51
N PHE A 13 -6.72 -18.05 -31.15
CA PHE A 13 -5.43 -18.50 -31.66
C PHE A 13 -5.59 -19.33 -32.93
N THR A 14 -4.75 -19.08 -33.94
CA THR A 14 -4.76 -19.84 -35.19
C THR A 14 -4.11 -21.21 -35.00
N GLN A 15 -4.83 -22.30 -35.29
CA GLN A 15 -4.27 -23.66 -35.22
C GLN A 15 -3.21 -23.87 -36.30
N THR A 16 -1.94 -24.03 -35.90
CA THR A 16 -0.85 -24.34 -36.82
C THR A 16 -0.67 -25.85 -36.91
N GLN A 17 -1.35 -26.50 -37.86
CA GLN A 17 -1.32 -27.97 -38.04
C GLN A 17 0.07 -28.56 -38.32
N PHE A 18 1.07 -27.72 -38.65
CA PHE A 18 2.43 -28.14 -39.01
C PHE A 18 3.45 -27.97 -37.88
N ARG A 19 3.04 -27.51 -36.69
CA ARG A 19 3.90 -27.42 -35.51
C ARG A 19 3.24 -28.16 -34.37
N HIS A 20 4.03 -28.71 -33.44
CA HIS A 20 3.52 -29.17 -32.16
C HIS A 20 2.89 -27.95 -31.46
N GLY A 21 1.59 -27.77 -31.68
CA GLY A 21 0.81 -26.71 -31.09
C GLY A 21 0.54 -27.03 -29.62
N TYR A 22 0.30 -25.99 -28.85
CA TYR A 22 -0.27 -26.14 -27.52
C TYR A 22 -1.65 -26.82 -27.63
N ALA A 23 -1.98 -27.67 -26.67
CA ALA A 23 -3.32 -28.23 -26.58
C ALA A 23 -4.30 -27.10 -26.31
N VAL A 24 -5.39 -27.03 -27.08
CA VAL A 24 -6.38 -25.94 -26.95
C VAL A 24 -6.94 -25.90 -25.53
N GLU A 25 -7.24 -27.06 -24.95
CA GLU A 25 -7.75 -27.18 -23.57
C GLU A 25 -6.76 -26.64 -22.53
N GLU A 26 -5.46 -26.94 -22.67
CA GLU A 26 -4.43 -26.42 -21.75
C GLU A 26 -4.24 -24.91 -21.88
N VAL A 27 -4.38 -24.38 -23.11
CA VAL A 27 -4.35 -22.93 -23.35
C VAL A 27 -5.57 -22.29 -22.71
N ASP A 28 -6.77 -22.86 -22.89
CA ASP A 28 -8.01 -22.33 -22.32
C ASP A 28 -7.96 -22.32 -20.77
N ASP A 29 -7.51 -23.41 -20.14
CA ASP A 29 -7.32 -23.51 -18.68
C ASP A 29 -6.34 -22.43 -18.16
N PHE A 30 -5.25 -22.19 -18.88
CA PHE A 30 -4.27 -21.16 -18.51
C PHE A 30 -4.83 -19.74 -18.69
N LEU A 31 -5.63 -19.50 -19.73
CA LEU A 31 -6.26 -18.19 -19.95
C LEU A 31 -7.26 -17.87 -18.82
N ASP A 32 -7.99 -18.87 -18.32
CA ASP A 32 -8.88 -18.70 -17.17
C ASP A 32 -8.11 -18.29 -15.89
N GLU A 33 -6.97 -18.92 -15.61
CA GLU A 33 -6.10 -18.54 -14.48
C GLU A 33 -5.60 -17.09 -14.62
N VAL A 34 -5.14 -16.72 -15.82
CA VAL A 34 -4.65 -15.37 -16.12
C VAL A 34 -5.77 -14.32 -15.96
N VAL A 35 -6.98 -14.61 -16.43
CA VAL A 35 -8.14 -13.71 -16.29
C VAL A 35 -8.52 -13.52 -14.82
N GLY A 36 -8.49 -14.60 -14.03
CA GLY A 36 -8.74 -14.56 -12.59
C GLY A 36 -7.75 -13.64 -11.87
N GLU A 37 -6.45 -13.83 -12.10
CA GLU A 37 -5.41 -13.02 -11.49
C GLU A 37 -5.42 -11.57 -11.98
N LEU A 38 -5.67 -11.32 -13.27
CA LEU A 38 -5.78 -9.97 -13.82
C LEU A 38 -6.95 -9.20 -13.21
N THR A 39 -8.10 -9.86 -13.01
CA THR A 39 -9.28 -9.25 -12.39
C THR A 39 -9.01 -8.93 -10.93
N ARG A 40 -8.38 -9.87 -10.20
CA ARG A 40 -7.97 -9.67 -8.81
C ARG A 40 -7.00 -8.50 -8.67
N LEU A 41 -5.92 -8.47 -9.46
CA LEU A 41 -4.93 -7.40 -9.44
C LEU A 41 -5.55 -6.05 -9.76
N ARG A 42 -6.49 -6.00 -10.71
CA ARG A 42 -7.18 -4.77 -11.06
C ARG A 42 -8.09 -4.29 -9.93
N SER A 43 -8.87 -5.18 -9.32
CA SER A 43 -9.70 -4.86 -8.17
C SER A 43 -8.88 -4.37 -6.97
N GLU A 44 -7.74 -5.01 -6.69
CA GLU A 44 -6.83 -4.58 -5.64
C GLU A 44 -6.21 -3.20 -5.97
N ASN A 45 -5.81 -2.98 -7.22
CA ASN A 45 -5.27 -1.71 -7.66
C ASN A 45 -6.29 -0.56 -7.56
N ASP A 46 -7.53 -0.82 -7.95
CA ASP A 46 -8.63 0.14 -7.84
C ASP A 46 -8.93 0.45 -6.37
N GLY A 47 -8.98 -0.56 -5.50
CA GLY A 47 -9.14 -0.38 -4.05
C GLY A 47 -7.99 0.40 -3.39
N LEU A 48 -6.74 0.16 -3.80
CA LEU A 48 -5.59 0.93 -3.31
C LEU A 48 -5.62 2.39 -3.78
N ARG A 49 -6.05 2.64 -5.02
CA ARG A 49 -6.23 4.00 -5.56
C ARG A 49 -7.32 4.77 -4.82
N GLU A 50 -8.44 4.12 -4.49
CA GLU A 50 -9.51 4.72 -3.69
C GLU A 50 -9.03 5.07 -2.28
N GLN A 51 -8.28 4.17 -1.63
CA GLN A 51 -7.67 4.45 -0.33
C GLN A 51 -6.70 5.63 -0.36
N LEU A 52 -5.90 5.76 -1.43
CA LEU A 52 -5.02 6.92 -1.62
C LEU A 52 -5.83 8.20 -1.79
N ALA A 53 -6.84 8.22 -2.64
CA ALA A 53 -7.70 9.39 -2.85
C ALA A 53 -8.41 9.82 -1.54
N ASP A 54 -8.84 8.87 -0.71
CA ASP A 54 -9.43 9.13 0.59
C ASP A 54 -8.43 9.65 1.62
N ALA A 55 -7.18 9.17 1.57
CA ALA A 55 -6.11 9.65 2.43
C ALA A 55 -5.67 11.07 2.03
N GLU A 56 -5.57 11.35 0.73
CA GLU A 56 -5.27 12.66 0.17
C GLU A 56 -6.35 13.68 0.56
N ARG A 57 -7.64 13.34 0.39
CA ARG A 57 -8.75 14.20 0.82
C ARG A 57 -8.69 14.52 2.32
N ARG A 58 -8.43 13.51 3.17
CA ARG A 58 -8.26 13.71 4.61
C ARG A 58 -7.05 14.58 4.95
N ALA A 59 -5.95 14.45 4.21
CA ALA A 59 -4.77 15.28 4.38
C ALA A 59 -5.04 16.75 3.97
N GLU A 60 -5.78 16.97 2.88
CA GLU A 60 -6.19 18.31 2.42
C GLU A 60 -7.17 18.99 3.39
N GLU A 61 -8.12 18.24 3.94
CA GLU A 61 -9.03 18.73 4.99
C GLU A 61 -8.26 19.11 6.26
N ALA A 62 -7.29 18.28 6.68
CA ALA A 62 -6.43 18.56 7.84
C ALA A 62 -5.49 19.76 7.59
N ALA A 63 -4.94 19.89 6.39
CA ALA A 63 -4.12 21.04 5.99
C ALA A 63 -4.96 22.34 5.97
N SER A 64 -6.19 22.27 5.46
CA SER A 64 -7.12 23.42 5.42
C SER A 64 -7.61 23.82 6.82
N ALA A 65 -7.81 22.86 7.73
CA ALA A 65 -8.12 23.11 9.13
C ALA A 65 -6.94 23.74 9.89
N THR A 66 -5.71 23.36 9.55
CA THR A 66 -4.48 23.94 10.11
C THR A 66 -4.23 25.36 9.57
N ALA A 67 -4.58 25.63 8.30
CA ALA A 67 -4.49 26.96 7.69
C ALA A 67 -5.60 27.94 8.12
N SER A 68 -6.76 27.43 8.53
CA SER A 68 -7.90 28.24 9.03
C SER A 68 -7.89 28.47 10.55
N SER A 69 -6.90 27.94 11.27
CA SER A 69 -6.64 28.38 12.65
C SER A 69 -5.93 29.74 12.61
N PRO A 70 -6.52 30.81 13.18
CA PRO A 70 -5.83 32.09 13.27
C PRO A 70 -4.58 31.94 14.14
N SER A 71 -3.48 32.43 13.59
CA SER A 71 -2.20 32.68 14.25
C SER A 71 -2.35 33.08 15.73
N PRO A 72 -1.76 32.35 16.70
CA PRO A 72 -1.29 32.99 17.91
C PRO A 72 0.00 33.73 17.56
N SER A 73 -0.13 34.98 17.11
CA SER A 73 1.00 35.91 17.14
C SER A 73 1.40 36.11 18.60
N GLY A 74 2.65 35.77 18.90
CA GLY A 74 3.41 36.38 19.99
C GLY A 74 3.61 35.51 21.23
N CYS A 75 4.78 34.88 21.30
CA CYS A 75 5.72 35.10 22.41
C CYS A 75 7.02 34.37 22.07
N THR A 76 7.93 35.12 21.45
CA THR A 76 9.36 34.84 21.45
C THR A 76 9.89 34.76 22.89
N THR A 77 10.85 33.86 23.07
CA THR A 77 11.88 33.82 24.11
C THR A 77 11.46 33.51 25.55
N SER A 78 12.17 32.50 26.07
CA SER A 78 12.57 32.33 27.47
C SER A 78 11.45 32.04 28.46
N THR A 79 11.49 30.84 29.07
CA THR A 79 11.87 30.69 30.49
C THR A 79 11.45 29.31 31.03
N CYS A 80 12.41 28.61 31.65
CA CYS A 80 12.24 27.53 32.63
C CYS A 80 11.58 26.21 32.21
N ALA A 81 12.35 25.36 31.50
CA ALA A 81 12.35 23.92 31.76
C ALA A 81 13.73 23.48 32.30
N ARG A 82 14.29 24.28 33.22
CA ARG A 82 15.31 23.85 34.18
C ARG A 82 14.60 23.56 35.50
N ALA A 83 14.05 22.37 35.64
CA ALA A 83 13.76 21.81 36.96
C ALA A 83 13.55 20.30 36.85
N ARG A 84 14.40 19.55 37.56
CA ARG A 84 14.31 18.11 37.87
C ARG A 84 14.91 17.23 36.76
N SER A 85 16.23 17.22 36.60
CA SER A 85 17.16 16.56 37.53
C SER A 85 16.66 15.18 37.95
N SER A 86 17.36 14.17 37.43
CA SER A 86 17.88 13.06 38.22
C SER A 86 16.85 12.29 39.06
N ALA A 87 16.15 11.36 38.43
CA ALA A 87 15.58 10.20 39.12
C ALA A 87 16.11 8.93 38.45
N THR A 88 17.32 8.54 38.85
CA THR A 88 17.77 7.15 39.07
C THR A 88 17.20 6.09 38.10
N ALA A 89 17.94 5.85 37.02
CA ALA A 89 17.93 4.56 36.34
C ALA A 89 18.47 3.49 37.31
N SER A 90 17.55 2.89 38.07
CA SER A 90 17.80 1.68 38.83
C SER A 90 17.90 0.52 37.84
N SER A 91 19.13 0.24 37.38
CA SER A 91 19.46 -0.87 36.49
C SER A 91 19.37 -2.20 37.25
N ALA A 92 18.14 -2.65 37.49
CA ALA A 92 17.84 -4.03 37.79
C ALA A 92 17.86 -4.84 36.49
N THR A 93 18.94 -5.57 36.20
CA THR A 93 18.88 -6.79 35.35
C THR A 93 20.00 -7.77 35.74
N ARG A 94 19.63 -8.59 36.71
CA ARG A 94 20.00 -9.99 36.93
C ARG A 94 20.73 -10.67 35.75
N ARG A 95 22.00 -11.03 35.95
CA ARG A 95 22.79 -11.92 35.09
C ARG A 95 22.88 -13.29 35.77
N PRO A 96 22.41 -14.41 35.18
CA PRO A 96 22.67 -15.72 35.75
C PRO A 96 24.12 -16.14 35.47
N ARG A 97 24.73 -16.77 36.49
CA ARG A 97 26.09 -17.32 36.48
C ARG A 97 25.99 -18.82 36.15
N PRO A 98 26.80 -19.37 35.24
CA PRO A 98 26.77 -20.80 34.92
C PRO A 98 27.74 -21.58 35.82
N SER A 99 27.33 -22.76 36.29
CA SER A 99 28.14 -23.91 36.66
C SER A 99 27.25 -25.14 36.65
#